data_AF-A0A846PJ35-F1
#
_entry.id   AF-A0A846PJ35-F1
#
_cell.length_a   1.000
_cell.length_b   1.000
_cell.length_c   1.000
_cell.angle_alpha   90.00
_cell.angle_beta   90.00
_cell.angle_gamma   90.00
#
_symmetry.space_group_name_H-M   'P 1'
#
loop_
_entity.id
_entity.type
_entity.pdbx_description
1 polymer ?
#
loop_
_entity_poly.entity_id
_entity_poly.type
_entity_poly.pdbx_seq_one_letter_code
_entity_poly.pdbx_strand_id
1 'polypeptide(L)'
;MKILSSSLVLLILLSIFLLPVSIVSFGGADSFNSTVDLSIRWVGENTVVKEIAWAPDDSYALILSESGTVIRFDGSTFEVISSSLGFMPKDACWKPNGDYALLVGSEGKVMKYNHTHFTSLHSPVT
;
A
#
# COMPACT_ATOMS: atom_id res chain seq x y z
N MET A 1 7.98 -36.77 18.86
CA MET A 1 7.72 -35.88 17.71
C MET A 1 6.86 -36.67 16.72
N LYS A 2 5.53 -36.58 16.82
CA LYS A 2 4.60 -37.35 15.98
C LYS A 2 4.48 -36.63 14.64
N ILE A 3 5.08 -37.21 13.62
CA ILE A 3 4.94 -36.76 12.23
C ILE A 3 3.52 -37.13 11.83
N LEU A 4 2.67 -36.13 11.55
CA LEU A 4 1.30 -36.36 11.09
C LEU A 4 1.36 -37.13 9.77
N SER A 5 0.54 -38.17 9.65
CA SER A 5 0.55 -39.03 8.46
C SER A 5 0.17 -38.22 7.22
N SER A 6 0.72 -38.63 6.06
CA SER A 6 0.56 -37.97 4.76
C SER A 6 -0.90 -37.65 4.37
N SER A 7 -1.89 -38.31 4.98
CA SER A 7 -3.31 -38.04 4.76
C SER A 7 -3.82 -36.75 5.42
N LEU A 8 -3.23 -36.29 6.54
CA LEU A 8 -3.63 -35.04 7.20
C LEU A 8 -3.10 -33.80 6.46
N VAL A 9 -1.92 -33.90 5.85
CA VAL A 9 -1.35 -32.82 5.01
C VAL A 9 -2.16 -32.63 3.72
N LEU A 10 -2.67 -33.73 3.16
CA LEU A 10 -3.50 -33.70 1.95
C LEU A 10 -4.88 -33.05 2.20
N LEU A 11 -5.46 -33.25 3.40
CA LEU A 11 -6.74 -32.62 3.80
C LEU A 11 -6.64 -31.10 4.00
N ILE A 12 -5.51 -30.60 4.53
CA ILE A 12 -5.28 -29.17 4.70
C ILE A 12 -5.10 -28.48 3.33
N LEU A 13 -4.38 -29.10 2.40
CA LEU A 13 -4.24 -28.60 1.03
C LEU A 13 -5.56 -28.62 0.24
N LEU A 14 -6.43 -29.61 0.49
CA LEU A 14 -7.75 -29.70 -0.17
C LEU A 14 -8.74 -28.63 0.36
N SER A 15 -8.59 -28.20 1.62
CA SER A 15 -9.45 -27.18 2.22
C SER A 15 -9.24 -25.77 1.67
N ILE A 16 -8.05 -25.49 1.12
CA ILE A 16 -7.72 -24.22 0.46
C ILE A 16 -8.39 -24.13 -0.93
N PHE A 17 -8.86 -25.25 -1.48
CA PHE A 17 -9.42 -25.32 -2.84
C PHE A 17 -10.96 -25.24 -2.92
N LEU A 18 -11.67 -25.08 -1.80
CA LEU A 18 -13.15 -25.14 -1.75
C LEU A 18 -13.87 -23.87 -1.27
N LEU A 19 -13.16 -22.75 -1.07
CA LEU A 19 -13.84 -21.46 -1.02
C LEU A 19 -13.98 -20.92 -2.45
N PRO A 20 -15.12 -20.33 -2.84
CA PRO A 20 -15.20 -19.61 -4.09
C PRO A 20 -14.24 -18.41 -3.97
N VAL A 21 -13.05 -18.52 -4.55
CA VAL A 21 -12.35 -17.31 -4.96
C VAL A 21 -13.26 -16.71 -6.00
N SER A 22 -13.94 -15.62 -5.65
CA SER A 22 -14.73 -14.84 -6.58
C SER A 22 -13.82 -14.44 -7.74
N ILE A 23 -13.84 -15.21 -8.83
CA ILE A 23 -13.28 -14.80 -10.10
C ILE A 23 -14.18 -13.67 -10.57
N VAL A 24 -13.66 -12.45 -10.57
CA VAL A 24 -14.25 -11.38 -11.36
C VAL A 24 -14.07 -11.82 -12.82
N SER A 25 -15.19 -12.16 -13.47
CA SER A 25 -15.23 -12.42 -14.90
C SER A 25 -14.80 -11.17 -15.66
N PHE A 26 -13.68 -11.23 -16.38
CA PHE A 26 -13.43 -10.30 -17.48
C PHE A 26 -14.19 -10.81 -18.70
N GLY A 27 -15.37 -10.24 -18.93
CA GLY A 27 -16.12 -10.48 -20.14
C GLY A 27 -15.41 -9.86 -21.34
N GLY A 28 -15.39 -10.59 -22.45
CA GLY A 28 -15.20 -10.02 -23.78
C GLY A 28 -13.76 -9.89 -24.25
N ALA A 29 -13.51 -10.39 -25.46
CA ALA A 29 -12.26 -10.26 -26.19
C ALA A 29 -12.05 -8.80 -26.64
N ASP A 30 -11.56 -7.95 -25.74
CA ASP A 30 -11.06 -6.63 -26.09
C ASP A 30 -9.53 -6.66 -26.02
N SER A 31 -8.92 -6.30 -27.15
CA SER A 31 -7.49 -6.27 -27.41
C SER A 31 -6.70 -5.66 -26.23
N PHE A 32 -5.77 -6.43 -25.67
CA PHE A 32 -4.81 -5.95 -24.69
C PHE A 32 -3.87 -4.92 -25.35
N ASN A 33 -4.20 -3.64 -25.22
CA ASN A 33 -3.24 -2.58 -25.46
C ASN A 33 -2.14 -2.71 -24.38
N SER A 34 -0.89 -2.66 -24.82
CA SER A 34 0.32 -3.09 -24.09
C SER A 34 0.75 -2.20 -22.93
N THR A 35 -0.18 -1.60 -22.20
CA THR A 35 0.09 -0.94 -20.93
C THR A 35 -0.97 -1.43 -19.97
N VAL A 36 -0.64 -2.45 -19.18
CA VAL A 36 -1.43 -2.83 -18.01
C VAL A 36 -1.37 -1.65 -17.06
N ASP A 37 -2.32 -0.73 -17.20
CA ASP A 37 -2.56 0.29 -16.19
C ASP A 37 -3.06 -0.44 -14.95
N LEU A 38 -2.15 -0.70 -14.02
CA LEU A 38 -2.45 -1.17 -12.67
C LEU A 38 -3.03 0.00 -11.86
N SER A 39 -4.06 0.67 -12.40
CA SER A 39 -4.84 1.62 -11.63
C SER A 39 -5.51 0.83 -10.50
N ILE A 40 -5.09 1.08 -9.27
CA ILE A 40 -5.75 0.54 -8.09
C ILE A 40 -7.14 1.19 -8.06
N ARG A 41 -8.14 0.53 -8.63
CA ARG A 41 -9.54 1.01 -8.72
C ARG A 41 -10.28 1.05 -7.38
N TRP A 42 -9.56 1.05 -6.26
CA TRP A 42 -10.10 0.92 -4.91
C TRP A 42 -10.13 2.24 -4.12
N VAL A 43 -9.62 3.35 -4.69
CA VAL A 43 -9.59 4.68 -4.03
C VAL A 43 -10.63 5.66 -4.60
N GLY A 44 -11.45 5.24 -5.56
CA GLY A 44 -12.42 6.14 -6.23
C GLY A 44 -11.79 7.15 -7.20
N GLU A 45 -10.45 7.28 -7.21
CA GLU A 45 -9.68 8.03 -8.20
C GLU A 45 -8.76 7.09 -8.99
N ASN A 46 -8.68 7.29 -10.32
CA ASN A 46 -7.60 6.77 -11.14
C ASN A 46 -6.31 7.50 -10.73
N THR A 47 -5.63 7.01 -9.69
CA THR A 47 -4.37 7.58 -9.23
C THR A 47 -3.29 6.51 -9.20
N VAL A 48 -2.08 6.90 -9.61
CA VAL A 48 -0.94 6.00 -9.73
C VAL A 48 -0.28 5.89 -8.36
N VAL A 49 -0.06 4.67 -7.87
CA VAL A 49 0.76 4.45 -6.67
C VAL A 49 2.21 4.80 -6.98
N LYS A 50 2.82 5.64 -6.14
CA LYS A 50 4.22 6.04 -6.26
C LYS A 50 5.14 5.21 -5.37
N GLU A 51 4.72 4.91 -4.15
CA GLU A 51 5.58 4.25 -3.16
C GLU A 51 4.76 3.47 -2.14
N ILE A 52 5.37 2.42 -1.56
CA ILE A 52 4.80 1.64 -0.45
C ILE A 52 5.88 1.43 0.62
N ALA A 53 5.72 2.04 1.79
CA ALA A 53 6.69 1.99 2.87
C ALA A 53 6.12 1.29 4.12
N TRP A 54 6.61 0.09 4.42
CA TRP A 54 6.28 -0.65 5.65
C TRP A 54 6.95 -0.04 6.88
N ALA A 55 6.18 0.08 7.97
CA ALA A 55 6.73 0.41 9.28
C ALA A 55 7.71 -0.71 9.72
N PRO A 56 8.78 -0.39 10.46
CA PRO A 56 9.80 -1.38 10.82
C PRO A 56 9.30 -2.51 11.74
N ASP A 57 8.13 -2.34 12.36
CA ASP A 57 7.47 -3.31 13.22
C ASP A 57 6.42 -4.16 12.46
N ASP A 58 6.33 -4.01 11.14
CA ASP A 58 5.36 -4.65 10.25
C ASP A 58 3.88 -4.39 10.62
N SER A 59 3.60 -3.39 11.46
CA SER A 59 2.24 -3.11 11.92
C SER A 59 1.34 -2.56 10.80
N TYR A 60 1.90 -1.73 9.91
CA TYR A 60 1.23 -1.23 8.72
C TYR A 60 2.20 -0.65 7.70
N ALA A 61 1.72 -0.46 6.47
CA ALA A 61 2.40 0.27 5.41
C ALA A 61 1.70 1.60 5.10
N LEU A 62 2.48 2.57 4.63
CA LEU A 62 1.99 3.76 3.96
C LEU A 62 2.06 3.57 2.46
N ILE A 63 0.93 3.76 1.78
CA ILE A 63 0.84 3.73 0.33
C ILE A 63 0.60 5.16 -0.14
N LEU A 64 1.49 5.64 -1.02
CA LEU A 64 1.44 7.01 -1.54
C LEU A 64 0.94 7.01 -2.98
N SER A 65 -0.02 7.88 -3.29
CA SER A 65 -0.49 8.09 -4.65
C SER A 65 0.13 9.34 -5.28
N GLU A 66 0.08 9.43 -6.61
CA GLU A 66 0.52 10.59 -7.38
C GLU A 66 -0.26 11.86 -7.03
N SER A 67 -1.55 11.74 -6.69
CA SER A 67 -2.39 12.84 -6.22
C SER A 67 -2.05 13.30 -4.79
N GLY A 68 -1.14 12.61 -4.11
CA GLY A 68 -0.75 12.89 -2.73
C GLY A 68 -1.70 12.30 -1.70
N THR A 69 -2.58 11.38 -2.09
CA THR A 69 -3.34 10.56 -1.13
C THR A 69 -2.39 9.65 -0.37
N VAL A 70 -2.60 9.52 0.93
CA VAL A 70 -1.87 8.59 1.80
C VAL A 70 -2.84 7.60 2.39
N ILE A 71 -2.55 6.33 2.18
CA ILE A 71 -3.35 5.22 2.66
C ILE A 71 -2.53 4.42 3.65
N ARG A 72 -3.14 4.09 4.79
CA ARG A 72 -2.63 3.12 5.75
C ARG A 72 -3.15 1.74 5.37
N PHE A 73 -2.24 0.76 5.31
CA PHE A 73 -2.58 -0.63 5.06
C PHE A 73 -2.04 -1.52 6.18
N ASP A 74 -2.92 -2.18 6.93
CA ASP A 74 -2.55 -3.04 8.09
C ASP A 74 -2.33 -4.52 7.70
N GLY A 75 -2.28 -4.83 6.40
CA GLY A 75 -2.25 -6.20 5.90
C GLY A 75 -3.62 -6.77 5.50
N SER A 76 -4.72 -6.14 5.94
CA SER A 76 -6.10 -6.58 5.65
C SER A 76 -7.02 -5.44 5.19
N THR A 77 -6.83 -4.24 5.74
CA THR A 77 -7.70 -3.08 5.55
C THR A 77 -6.90 -1.91 4.97
N PHE A 78 -7.58 -1.12 4.15
CA PHE A 78 -7.06 0.12 3.59
C PHE A 78 -7.83 1.29 4.18
N GLU A 79 -7.11 2.26 4.74
CA GLU A 79 -7.69 3.46 5.33
C GLU A 79 -7.02 4.69 4.75
N VAL A 80 -7.80 5.60 4.14
CA VAL A 80 -7.28 6.89 3.69
C VAL A 80 -7.03 7.76 4.92
N ILE A 81 -5.76 7.96 5.27
CA ILE A 81 -5.34 8.79 6.40
C ILE A 81 -5.00 10.23 5.99
N SER A 82 -4.83 10.48 4.69
CA SER A 82 -4.78 11.82 4.11
C SER A 82 -5.28 11.78 2.67
N SER A 83 -6.17 12.71 2.30
CA SER A 83 -6.67 12.81 0.92
C SER A 83 -5.68 13.52 0.00
N SER A 84 -4.84 14.42 0.52
CA SER A 84 -3.78 15.10 -0.23
C SER A 84 -2.67 15.61 0.69
N LEU A 85 -1.42 15.43 0.28
CA LEU A 85 -0.24 16.05 0.89
C LEU A 85 0.02 17.48 0.40
N GLY A 86 -0.73 17.97 -0.59
CA GLY A 86 -0.50 19.29 -1.21
C GLY A 86 0.74 19.34 -2.12
N PHE A 87 1.29 18.18 -2.47
CA PHE A 87 2.38 17.98 -3.43
C PHE A 87 2.36 16.54 -3.94
N MET A 88 3.06 16.27 -5.04
CA MET A 88 3.18 14.92 -5.58
C MET A 88 4.31 14.18 -4.84
N PRO A 89 4.00 13.18 -3.99
CA PRO A 89 5.03 12.39 -3.34
C PRO A 89 5.80 11.54 -4.36
N LYS A 90 7.05 11.24 -4.04
CA LYS A 90 7.96 10.43 -4.85
C LYS A 90 8.53 9.25 -4.10
N ASP A 91 8.71 9.39 -2.79
CA ASP A 91 9.30 8.36 -1.95
C ASP A 91 8.87 8.55 -0.48
N ALA A 92 8.97 7.48 0.31
CA ALA A 92 8.77 7.48 1.74
C ALA A 92 9.68 6.48 2.45
N CYS A 93 10.16 6.87 3.62
CA CYS A 93 11.00 6.03 4.46
C CYS A 93 10.65 6.19 5.93
N TRP A 94 10.59 5.07 6.64
CA TRP A 94 10.43 5.04 8.08
C TRP A 94 11.76 5.26 8.80
N LYS A 95 11.74 6.02 9.89
CA LYS A 95 12.84 6.01 10.85
C LYS A 95 13.03 4.57 11.35
N PRO A 96 14.25 4.04 11.48
CA PRO A 96 14.47 2.63 11.81
C PRO A 96 13.82 2.12 13.10
N ASN A 97 13.59 3.01 14.07
CA ASN A 97 12.90 2.64 15.31
C ASN A 97 11.37 2.83 15.26
N GLY A 98 10.83 3.18 14.09
CA GLY A 98 9.40 3.33 13.85
C GLY A 98 8.78 4.65 14.30
N ASP A 99 9.48 5.58 14.96
CA ASP A 99 8.83 6.77 15.55
C ASP A 99 8.07 7.65 14.54
N TYR A 100 8.57 7.74 13.30
CA TYR A 100 7.96 8.52 12.24
C TYR A 100 8.39 8.06 10.85
N ALA A 101 7.61 8.41 9.83
CA ALA A 101 8.00 8.34 8.43
C ALA A 101 8.31 9.73 7.88
N LEU A 102 9.23 9.80 6.91
CA LEU A 102 9.44 10.96 6.06
C LEU A 102 8.91 10.63 4.67
N LEU A 103 8.11 11.54 4.12
CA LEU A 103 7.58 11.50 2.77
C LEU A 103 8.18 12.67 2.01
N VAL A 104 8.74 12.41 0.84
CA VAL A 104 9.39 13.44 0.01
C VAL A 104 8.73 13.50 -1.35
N GLY A 105 8.75 14.68 -1.97
CA GLY A 105 8.10 14.85 -3.26
C GLY A 105 8.47 16.12 -4.01
N SER A 106 7.57 16.53 -4.90
CA SER A 106 7.77 17.68 -5.77
C SER A 106 8.14 18.95 -4.99
N GLU A 107 8.93 19.83 -5.65
CA GLU A 107 9.40 21.10 -5.07
C GLU A 107 10.30 20.97 -3.83
N GLY A 108 10.88 19.77 -3.60
CA GLY A 108 11.73 19.53 -2.43
C GLY A 108 10.95 19.52 -1.11
N LYS A 109 9.62 19.36 -1.18
CA LYS A 109 8.77 19.28 0.02
C LYS A 109 9.05 17.98 0.76
N VAL A 110 9.15 18.11 2.08
CA VAL A 110 9.32 16.99 3.00
C VAL A 110 8.19 17.05 4.02
N MET A 111 7.51 15.93 4.21
CA MET A 111 6.46 15.77 5.19
C MET A 111 6.87 14.70 6.21
N LYS A 112 6.73 15.01 7.49
CA LYS A 112 6.92 14.04 8.57
C LYS A 112 5.58 13.50 9.03
N TYR A 113 5.46 12.19 9.17
CA TYR A 113 4.28 11.52 9.70
C TYR A 113 4.60 10.79 11.00
N ASN A 114 3.93 11.14 12.10
CA ASN A 114 4.18 10.58 13.44
C ASN A 114 3.08 9.60 13.91
N HIS A 115 2.59 8.74 13.01
CA HIS A 115 1.46 7.81 13.21
C HIS A 115 0.07 8.45 13.29
N THR A 116 -0.02 9.76 13.49
CA THR A 116 -1.31 10.44 13.69
C THR A 116 -1.42 11.74 12.90
N HIS A 117 -0.33 12.48 12.79
CA HIS A 117 -0.29 13.80 12.19
C HIS A 117 0.79 13.89 11.13
N PHE A 118 0.52 14.70 10.11
CA PHE A 118 1.47 15.12 9.09
C PHE A 118 1.98 16.52 9.44
N THR A 119 3.30 16.71 9.40
CA THR A 119 3.94 18.01 9.65
C THR A 119 4.90 18.34 8.51
N SER A 120 4.65 19.46 7.84
CA SER A 120 5.53 19.95 6.78
C SER A 120 6.87 20.38 7.38
N LEU A 121 7.96 19.87 6.81
CA LEU A 121 9.31 20.29 7.14
C LEU A 121 9.82 21.21 6.02
N HIS A 122 10.25 22.40 6.41
CA HIS A 122 10.87 23.38 5.52
C HIS A 122 12.33 23.56 5.88
N SER A 123 13.16 23.97 4.91
CA SER A 123 14.54 24.34 5.21
C SER A 123 14.55 25.53 6.17
N PRO A 124 15.37 25.50 7.23
CA PRO A 124 15.51 26.64 8.14
C PRO A 124 16.32 27.79 7.53
N VAL A 125 16.92 27.58 6.35
CA VAL A 125 17.68 28.61 5.63
C VAL A 125 16.77 29.16 4.52
N THR A 126 16.45 30.45 4.64
CA THR A 126 15.73 31.26 3.65
C THR A 126 16.70 32.25 3.03
#